data_AF-A0A959X9C3-F1
#
_entry.id   AF-A0A959X9C3-F1
#
_cell.length_a   1.000
_cell.length_b   1.000
_cell.length_c   1.000
_cell.angle_alpha   90.00
_cell.angle_beta   90.00
_cell.angle_gamma   90.00
#
_symmetry.space_group_name_H-M   'P 1'
#
loop_
_entity.id
_entity.type
_entity.pdbx_description
1 polymer ?
#
loop_
_entity_poly.entity_id
_entity_poly.type
_entity_poly.pdbx_seq_one_letter_code
_entity_poly.pdbx_strand_id
1 'polypeptide(L)'
;GGMMVLPLYMQIVHDATPMESGFMMLPMVLGLMVASTMSGLVTSKTGKIRIFPVVGSLIMAGSLLLLSTINADTELLHVMLIMALLGFGIGNCMQPLLIILQNAVAPQQIGVATSSATFFRQIGGTIGVAIFLSVLFSTVGGNIAGEFKQAVHEPTFQSALKDPKIMADPVNREVAESISGQAKDGGIFAKIEDDSSILIDMDPTLAHPFKAGFAKSMSSVFLYAGFIGLGSFLILLFLPKVVLRAQSAAAAARSEAGGVPGH
;
A
#
# COMPACT_ATOMS: atom_id res chain seq x y z
N GLY A 1 -3.06 -4.97 1.08
CA GLY A 1 -2.76 -4.53 2.45
C GLY A 1 -2.33 -3.07 2.45
N GLY A 2 -1.05 -2.80 2.75
CA GLY A 2 -0.54 -1.43 2.95
C GLY A 2 -0.79 -0.43 1.80
N MET A 3 -0.86 -0.90 0.55
CA MET A 3 -1.23 -0.03 -0.59
C MET A 3 -2.61 0.62 -0.48
N MET A 4 -3.56 0.00 0.23
CA MET A 4 -4.92 0.54 0.40
C MET A 4 -4.94 1.78 1.29
N VAL A 5 -3.85 2.06 2.01
CA VAL A 5 -3.72 3.22 2.89
C VAL A 5 -3.22 4.45 2.11
N LEU A 6 -2.60 4.25 0.94
CA LEU A 6 -2.08 5.35 0.10
C LEU A 6 -3.17 6.29 -0.46
N PRO A 7 -4.34 5.83 -0.93
CA PRO A 7 -5.43 6.73 -1.30
C PRO A 7 -5.92 7.56 -0.12
N LEU A 8 -6.08 6.93 1.06
CA LEU A 8 -6.48 7.62 2.29
C LEU A 8 -5.46 8.67 2.69
N TYR A 9 -4.16 8.37 2.55
CA TYR A 9 -3.09 9.35 2.74
C TYR A 9 -3.29 10.58 1.86
N MET A 10 -3.51 10.38 0.55
CA MET A 10 -3.67 11.49 -0.38
C MET A 10 -4.91 12.33 -0.09
N GLN A 11 -6.02 11.67 0.26
CA GLN A 11 -7.27 12.39 0.55
C GLN A 11 -7.20 13.18 1.85
N ILE A 12 -6.62 12.60 2.91
CA ILE A 12 -6.65 13.18 4.25
C ILE A 12 -5.48 14.15 4.47
N VAL A 13 -4.27 13.84 3.98
CA VAL A 13 -3.07 14.64 4.25
C VAL A 13 -2.86 15.73 3.20
N HIS A 14 -3.15 15.44 1.94
CA HIS A 14 -2.95 16.39 0.82
C HIS A 14 -4.25 17.09 0.40
N ASP A 15 -5.34 16.95 1.15
CA ASP A 15 -6.66 17.52 0.83
C ASP A 15 -7.15 17.17 -0.58
N ALA A 16 -6.69 16.05 -1.13
CA ALA A 16 -7.02 15.66 -2.48
C ALA A 16 -8.45 15.10 -2.53
N THR A 17 -9.21 15.50 -3.53
CA THR A 17 -10.50 14.83 -3.81
C THR A 17 -10.29 13.35 -4.15
N PRO A 18 -11.32 12.49 -4.04
CA PRO A 18 -11.21 11.09 -4.46
C PRO A 18 -10.70 10.94 -5.91
N MET A 19 -11.10 11.85 -6.80
CA MET A 19 -10.64 11.87 -8.19
C MET A 19 -9.16 12.24 -8.30
N GLU A 20 -8.71 13.30 -7.62
CA GLU A 20 -7.31 13.72 -7.62
C GLU A 20 -6.40 12.67 -6.98
N SER A 21 -6.83 12.04 -5.88
CA SER A 21 -6.09 10.94 -5.26
C SER A 21 -5.86 9.78 -6.25
N GLY A 22 -6.86 9.49 -7.09
CA GLY A 22 -6.73 8.51 -8.18
C GLY A 22 -5.68 8.91 -9.22
N PHE A 23 -5.66 10.19 -9.63
CA PHE A 23 -4.62 10.70 -10.53
C PHE A 23 -3.22 10.67 -9.88
N MET A 24 -3.12 10.95 -8.58
CA MET A 24 -1.86 10.89 -7.84
C MET A 24 -1.30 9.45 -7.71
N MET A 25 -2.13 8.42 -7.92
CA MET A 25 -1.67 7.03 -7.99
C MET A 25 -1.09 6.62 -9.34
N LEU A 26 -1.22 7.45 -10.40
CA LEU A 26 -0.71 7.11 -11.73
C LEU A 26 0.78 6.74 -11.76
N PRO A 27 1.70 7.45 -11.06
CA PRO A 27 3.11 7.06 -11.01
C PRO A 27 3.33 5.63 -10.49
N MET A 28 2.53 5.18 -9.52
CA MET A 28 2.57 3.80 -9.01
C MET A 28 2.18 2.80 -10.10
N VAL A 29 1.09 3.08 -10.82
CA VAL A 29 0.61 2.22 -11.92
C VAL A 29 1.62 2.19 -13.06
N LEU A 30 2.23 3.33 -13.40
CA LEU A 30 3.30 3.40 -14.40
C LEU A 30 4.52 2.57 -13.98
N GLY A 31 4.98 2.70 -12.73
CA GLY A 31 6.06 1.89 -12.19
C GLY A 31 5.76 0.39 -12.28
N LEU A 32 4.53 0.00 -11.94
CA LEU A 32 4.03 -1.37 -12.05
C LEU A 32 4.07 -1.89 -13.49
N MET A 33 3.57 -1.10 -14.45
CA MET A 33 3.56 -1.45 -15.88
C MET A 33 4.97 -1.61 -16.44
N VAL A 34 5.87 -0.67 -16.12
CA VAL A 34 7.26 -0.71 -16.58
C VAL A 34 7.99 -1.94 -16.04
N ALA A 35 7.87 -2.20 -14.73
CA ALA A 35 8.47 -3.38 -14.11
C ALA A 35 7.91 -4.70 -14.67
N SER A 36 6.59 -4.79 -14.84
CA SER A 36 5.95 -5.97 -15.41
C SER A 36 6.41 -6.24 -16.85
N THR A 37 6.54 -5.19 -17.66
CA THR A 37 6.98 -5.30 -19.05
C THR A 37 8.47 -5.66 -19.12
N MET A 38 9.31 -5.00 -18.33
CA MET A 38 10.74 -5.28 -18.26
C MET A 38 11.02 -6.71 -17.79
N SER A 39 10.38 -7.15 -16.70
CA SER A 39 10.58 -8.50 -16.19
C SER A 39 10.15 -9.57 -17.21
N GLY A 40 9.04 -9.34 -17.93
CA GLY A 40 8.61 -10.23 -19.02
C GLY A 40 9.61 -10.30 -20.18
N LEU A 41 10.05 -9.15 -20.69
CA LEU A 41 11.00 -9.05 -21.81
C LEU A 41 12.38 -9.62 -21.47
N VAL A 42 12.87 -9.36 -20.26
CA VAL A 42 14.18 -9.87 -19.85
C VAL A 42 14.10 -11.36 -19.54
N THR A 43 12.99 -11.84 -18.97
CA THR A 43 12.78 -13.28 -18.75
C THR A 43 12.75 -14.04 -20.07
N SER A 44 12.08 -13.53 -21.11
CA SER A 44 12.03 -14.19 -22.42
C SER A 44 13.39 -14.26 -23.11
N LYS A 45 14.27 -13.26 -22.91
CA LYS A 45 15.62 -13.23 -23.49
C LYS A 45 16.66 -14.01 -22.69
N THR A 46 16.59 -13.99 -21.36
CA THR A 46 17.65 -14.54 -20.49
C THR A 46 17.34 -15.90 -19.90
N GLY A 47 16.06 -16.29 -19.88
CA GLY A 47 15.60 -17.52 -19.20
C GLY A 47 15.86 -17.53 -17.68
N LYS A 48 16.19 -16.38 -17.07
CA LYS A 48 16.47 -16.26 -15.63
C LYS A 48 15.35 -15.47 -14.95
N ILE A 49 14.44 -16.18 -14.29
CA ILE A 49 13.23 -15.56 -13.73
C ILE A 49 13.30 -15.25 -12.22
N ARG A 50 14.17 -15.95 -11.48
CA ARG A 50 14.24 -15.86 -10.01
C ARG A 50 14.74 -14.50 -9.49
N ILE A 51 15.58 -13.82 -10.25
CA ILE A 51 16.18 -12.57 -9.76
C ILE A 51 15.13 -11.45 -9.63
N PHE A 52 14.06 -11.50 -10.43
CA PHE A 52 13.01 -10.48 -10.43
C PHE A 52 12.20 -10.45 -9.13
N PRO A 53 11.64 -11.56 -8.61
CA PRO A 53 10.95 -11.53 -7.33
C PRO A 53 11.83 -11.11 -6.15
N VAL A 54 13.11 -11.50 -6.15
CA VAL A 54 14.05 -11.16 -5.05
C VAL A 54 14.36 -9.67 -5.05
N VAL A 55 14.70 -9.10 -6.21
CA VAL A 55 14.94 -7.66 -6.34
C VAL A 55 13.65 -6.87 -6.13
N GLY A 56 12.54 -7.33 -6.69
CA GLY A 56 11.23 -6.69 -6.55
C GLY A 56 10.74 -6.61 -5.10
N SER A 57 10.91 -7.69 -4.34
CA SER A 57 10.54 -7.71 -2.90
C SER A 57 11.45 -6.82 -2.05
N LEU A 58 12.74 -6.73 -2.37
CA LEU A 58 13.64 -5.78 -1.71
C LEU A 58 13.24 -4.34 -1.99
N ILE A 59 12.97 -4.01 -3.25
CA ILE A 59 12.50 -2.67 -3.65
C ILE A 59 11.17 -2.35 -2.96
N MET A 60 10.22 -3.29 -2.95
CA MET A 60 8.93 -3.10 -2.29
C MET A 60 9.06 -2.86 -0.79
N ALA A 61 9.89 -3.66 -0.10
CA ALA A 61 10.17 -3.48 1.32
C ALA A 61 10.85 -2.13 1.60
N GLY A 62 11.85 -1.76 0.78
CA GLY A 62 12.52 -0.46 0.84
C GLY A 62 11.54 0.69 0.67
N SER A 63 10.69 0.67 -0.36
CA SER A 63 9.69 1.71 -0.61
C SER A 63 8.70 1.84 0.55
N LEU A 64 8.26 0.74 1.17
CA LEU A 64 7.38 0.79 2.34
C LEU A 64 8.08 1.41 3.55
N LEU A 65 9.37 1.12 3.76
CA LEU A 65 10.15 1.77 4.82
C LEU A 65 10.38 3.25 4.53
N LEU A 66 10.62 3.64 3.27
CA LEU A 66 10.69 5.05 2.88
C LEU A 66 9.34 5.76 3.09
N LEU A 67 8.22 5.13 2.74
CA LEU A 67 6.88 5.65 3.03
C LEU A 67 6.63 5.83 4.53
N SER A 68 7.25 5.02 5.39
CA SER A 68 7.13 5.17 6.84
C SER A 68 7.82 6.41 7.40
N THR A 69 8.66 7.09 6.62
CA THR A 69 9.33 8.34 7.01
C THR A 69 8.59 9.60 6.55
N ILE A 70 7.45 9.45 5.89
CA ILE A 70 6.67 10.56 5.35
C ILE A 70 5.87 11.25 6.46
N ASN A 71 6.00 12.58 6.51
CA ASN A 71 5.21 13.45 7.39
C ASN A 71 4.17 14.26 6.60
N ALA A 72 3.28 14.95 7.32
CA ALA A 72 2.22 15.77 6.74
C ALA A 72 2.73 16.88 5.78
N ASP A 73 3.94 17.38 5.99
CA ASP A 73 4.55 18.45 5.17
C ASP A 73 5.39 17.94 3.98
N THR A 74 5.38 16.64 3.70
CA THR A 74 6.25 16.06 2.66
C THR A 74 5.82 16.52 1.27
N GLU A 75 6.77 16.93 0.44
CA GLU A 75 6.50 17.34 -0.94
C GLU A 75 5.85 16.19 -1.74
N LEU A 76 4.74 16.50 -2.43
CA LEU A 76 3.96 15.52 -3.19
C LEU A 76 4.81 14.77 -4.23
N LEU A 77 5.77 15.44 -4.86
CA LEU A 77 6.67 14.83 -5.85
C LEU A 77 7.52 13.72 -5.22
N HIS A 78 7.98 13.93 -3.98
CA HIS A 78 8.75 12.93 -3.24
C HIS A 78 7.92 11.68 -2.98
N VAL A 79 6.66 11.85 -2.57
CA VAL A 79 5.72 10.74 -2.36
C VAL A 79 5.44 10.00 -3.66
N MET A 80 5.23 10.72 -4.77
CA MET A 80 5.00 10.14 -6.10
C MET A 80 6.18 9.30 -6.60
N LEU A 81 7.42 9.73 -6.34
CA LEU A 81 8.62 8.95 -6.69
C LEU A 81 8.70 7.65 -5.89
N ILE A 82 8.44 7.71 -4.58
CA ILE A 82 8.43 6.51 -3.72
C ILE A 82 7.31 5.55 -4.15
N MET A 83 6.14 6.09 -4.53
CA MET A 83 5.02 5.30 -5.06
C MET A 83 5.35 4.64 -6.41
N ALA A 84 6.06 5.34 -7.30
CA ALA A 84 6.56 4.76 -8.55
C ALA A 84 7.53 3.60 -8.27
N LEU A 85 8.44 3.77 -7.30
CA LEU A 85 9.36 2.73 -6.87
C LEU A 85 8.63 1.54 -6.24
N LEU A 86 7.61 1.78 -5.41
CA LEU A 86 6.75 0.74 -4.85
C LEU A 86 6.04 -0.05 -5.96
N GLY A 87 5.45 0.65 -6.92
CA GLY A 87 4.83 0.06 -8.11
C GLY A 87 5.82 -0.82 -8.89
N PHE A 88 7.04 -0.33 -9.07
CA PHE A 88 8.11 -1.09 -9.71
C PHE A 88 8.47 -2.38 -8.96
N GLY A 89 8.52 -2.34 -7.63
CA GLY A 89 8.71 -3.53 -6.80
C GLY A 89 7.60 -4.57 -7.01
N ILE A 90 6.34 -4.12 -6.96
CA ILE A 90 5.17 -4.99 -7.14
C ILE A 90 5.16 -5.67 -8.51
N GLY A 91 5.48 -4.93 -9.59
CA GLY A 91 5.49 -5.47 -10.95
C GLY A 91 6.52 -6.56 -11.17
N ASN A 92 7.67 -6.44 -10.50
CA ASN A 92 8.73 -7.45 -10.54
C ASN A 92 8.41 -8.71 -9.72
N CYS A 93 7.40 -8.67 -8.84
CA CYS A 93 6.94 -9.85 -8.10
C CYS A 93 5.75 -10.54 -8.76
N MET A 94 4.74 -9.77 -9.22
CA MET A 94 3.45 -10.29 -9.67
C MET A 94 3.54 -11.31 -10.81
N GLN A 95 4.14 -10.92 -11.93
CA GLN A 95 4.24 -11.81 -13.10
C GLN A 95 5.27 -12.92 -12.92
N PRO A 96 6.50 -12.65 -12.44
CA PRO A 96 7.53 -13.68 -12.41
C PRO A 96 7.23 -14.81 -11.42
N LEU A 97 6.60 -14.54 -10.27
CA LEU A 97 6.19 -15.58 -9.32
C LEU A 97 5.14 -16.54 -9.91
N LEU A 98 4.19 -16.00 -10.67
CA LEU A 98 3.18 -16.82 -11.32
C LEU A 98 3.81 -17.75 -12.35
N ILE A 99 4.73 -17.23 -13.17
CA ILE A 99 5.45 -18.03 -14.16
C ILE A 99 6.30 -19.12 -13.47
N ILE A 100 7.00 -18.80 -12.38
CA ILE A 100 7.76 -19.79 -11.59
C ILE A 100 6.85 -20.93 -11.14
N LEU A 101 5.69 -20.60 -10.58
CA LEU A 101 4.73 -21.59 -10.10
C LEU A 101 4.22 -22.48 -11.25
N GLN A 102 3.85 -21.87 -12.38
CA GLN A 102 3.38 -22.61 -13.55
C GLN A 102 4.45 -23.56 -14.10
N ASN A 103 5.73 -23.19 -14.00
CA ASN A 103 6.85 -24.03 -14.41
C ASN A 103 7.23 -25.13 -13.41
N ALA A 104 6.77 -25.02 -12.15
CA ALA A 104 7.02 -26.02 -11.12
C ALA A 104 6.05 -27.21 -11.14
N VAL A 105 4.96 -27.12 -11.91
CA VAL A 105 3.91 -28.14 -11.99
C VAL A 105 3.82 -28.78 -13.38
N ALA A 106 3.17 -29.94 -13.47
CA ALA A 106 2.88 -30.58 -14.74
C ALA A 106 1.90 -29.73 -15.58
N PRO A 107 1.97 -29.76 -16.94
CA PRO A 107 1.06 -29.03 -17.83
C PRO A 107 -0.42 -29.11 -17.45
N GLN A 108 -0.87 -30.31 -17.08
CA GLN A 108 -2.24 -30.63 -16.75
C GLN A 108 -2.69 -29.97 -15.43
N GLN A 109 -1.74 -29.57 -14.57
CA GLN A 109 -1.98 -28.97 -13.26
C GLN A 109 -1.79 -27.44 -13.24
N ILE A 110 -1.39 -26.82 -14.36
CA ILE A 110 -1.18 -25.36 -14.46
C ILE A 110 -2.44 -24.58 -14.03
N GLY A 111 -3.62 -25.06 -14.43
CA GLY A 111 -4.90 -24.45 -14.06
C GLY A 111 -5.16 -24.50 -12.55
N VAL A 112 -4.92 -25.66 -11.92
CA VAL A 112 -5.04 -25.81 -10.46
C VAL A 112 -4.04 -24.92 -9.73
N ALA A 113 -2.76 -24.94 -10.14
CA ALA A 113 -1.72 -24.14 -9.52
C ALA A 113 -2.00 -22.62 -9.60
N THR A 114 -2.42 -22.13 -10.77
CA THR A 114 -2.77 -20.72 -10.99
C THR A 114 -3.97 -20.29 -10.12
N SER A 115 -5.01 -21.13 -10.07
CA SER A 115 -6.19 -20.88 -9.25
C SER A 115 -5.87 -20.90 -7.77
N SER A 116 -5.09 -21.88 -7.29
CA SER A 116 -4.64 -21.96 -5.90
C SER A 116 -3.81 -20.73 -5.51
N ALA A 117 -2.86 -20.30 -6.35
CA ALA A 117 -2.09 -19.09 -6.08
C ALA A 117 -2.96 -17.83 -6.05
N THR A 118 -3.93 -17.74 -6.95
CA THR A 118 -4.88 -16.61 -6.95
C THR A 118 -5.73 -16.62 -5.68
N PHE A 119 -6.20 -17.79 -5.25
CA PHE A 119 -6.97 -17.97 -4.02
C PHE A 119 -6.17 -17.55 -2.78
N PHE A 120 -4.96 -18.08 -2.60
CA PHE A 120 -4.09 -17.69 -1.48
C PHE A 120 -3.74 -16.21 -1.52
N ARG A 121 -3.54 -15.64 -2.71
CA ARG A 121 -3.30 -14.20 -2.88
C ARG A 121 -4.50 -13.36 -2.50
N GLN A 122 -5.72 -13.79 -2.85
CA GLN A 122 -6.95 -13.09 -2.44
C GLN A 122 -7.13 -13.15 -0.93
N ILE A 123 -6.95 -14.33 -0.31
CA ILE A 123 -6.98 -14.49 1.15
C ILE A 123 -5.95 -13.59 1.82
N GLY A 124 -4.68 -13.65 1.39
CA GLY A 124 -3.61 -12.81 1.93
C GLY A 124 -3.87 -11.32 1.70
N GLY A 125 -4.49 -10.97 0.57
CA GLY A 125 -4.93 -9.61 0.26
C GLY A 125 -5.96 -9.12 1.27
N THR A 126 -7.04 -9.87 1.48
CA THR A 126 -8.12 -9.54 2.42
C THR A 126 -7.63 -9.49 3.86
N ILE A 127 -6.90 -10.51 4.32
CA ILE A 127 -6.31 -10.54 5.68
C ILE A 127 -5.36 -9.36 5.86
N GLY A 128 -4.49 -9.10 4.88
CA GLY A 128 -3.57 -7.99 4.93
C GLY A 128 -4.29 -6.64 5.03
N VAL A 129 -5.35 -6.42 4.23
CA VAL A 129 -6.16 -5.19 4.34
C VAL A 129 -6.79 -5.07 5.72
N ALA A 130 -7.42 -6.12 6.23
CA ALA A 130 -8.05 -6.10 7.54
C ALA A 130 -7.06 -5.80 8.67
N ILE A 131 -5.88 -6.44 8.68
CA ILE A 131 -4.84 -6.19 9.69
C ILE A 131 -4.34 -4.75 9.62
N PHE A 132 -3.93 -4.27 8.43
CA PHE A 132 -3.35 -2.94 8.31
C PHE A 132 -4.37 -1.83 8.59
N LEU A 133 -5.63 -2.02 8.19
CA LEU A 133 -6.70 -1.09 8.47
C LEU A 133 -7.07 -1.08 9.96
N SER A 134 -7.10 -2.26 10.61
CA SER A 134 -7.28 -2.36 12.06
C SER A 134 -6.14 -1.68 12.83
N VAL A 135 -4.89 -1.82 12.39
CA VAL A 135 -3.75 -1.10 12.98
C VAL A 135 -3.89 0.41 12.78
N LEU A 136 -4.30 0.85 11.59
CA LEU A 136 -4.55 2.27 11.32
C LEU A 136 -5.59 2.82 12.29
N PHE A 137 -6.79 2.24 12.33
CA PHE A 137 -7.90 2.75 13.13
C PHE A 137 -7.73 2.57 14.64
N SER A 138 -6.95 1.58 15.08
CA SER A 138 -6.63 1.43 16.51
C SER A 138 -5.60 2.45 17.00
N THR A 139 -4.72 2.96 16.10
CA THR A 139 -3.66 3.91 16.47
C THR A 139 -4.05 5.37 16.19
N VAL A 140 -4.94 5.60 15.22
CA VAL A 140 -5.35 6.93 14.76
C VAL A 140 -5.92 7.80 15.87
N GLY A 141 -6.85 7.28 16.68
CA GLY A 141 -7.46 8.05 17.75
C GLY A 141 -6.44 8.48 18.81
N GLY A 142 -5.54 7.59 19.20
CA GLY A 142 -4.48 7.88 20.18
C GLY A 142 -3.45 8.87 19.67
N ASN A 143 -3.00 8.71 18.42
CA ASN A 143 -2.03 9.60 17.79
C ASN A 143 -2.61 11.00 17.59
N ILE A 144 -3.84 11.11 17.07
CA ILE A 144 -4.48 12.42 16.90
C ILE A 144 -4.74 13.11 18.25
N ALA A 145 -5.22 12.39 19.27
CA ALA A 145 -5.36 12.96 20.61
C ALA A 145 -4.01 13.46 21.18
N GLY A 146 -2.90 12.79 20.85
CA GLY A 146 -1.55 13.23 21.19
C GLY A 146 -1.14 14.53 20.50
N GLU A 147 -1.38 14.64 19.19
CA GLU A 147 -1.09 15.85 18.42
C GLU A 147 -1.97 17.03 18.85
N PHE A 148 -3.26 16.80 19.14
CA PHE A 148 -4.14 17.85 19.69
C PHE A 148 -3.69 18.35 21.06
N LYS A 149 -3.23 17.46 21.96
CA LYS A 149 -2.68 17.89 23.26
C LYS A 149 -1.48 18.83 23.09
N GLN A 150 -0.63 18.58 22.10
CA GLN A 150 0.49 19.45 21.78
C GLN A 150 0.00 20.76 21.16
N ALA A 151 -0.90 20.69 20.18
CA ALA A 151 -1.44 21.86 19.48
C ALA A 151 -2.17 22.83 20.42
N VAL A 152 -2.88 22.35 21.46
CA VAL A 152 -3.55 23.21 22.46
C VAL A 152 -2.57 24.15 23.19
N HIS A 153 -1.27 23.83 23.22
CA HIS A 153 -0.25 24.66 23.84
C HIS A 153 0.32 25.71 22.86
N GLU A 154 -0.01 25.64 21.57
CA GLU A 154 0.43 26.62 20.58
C GLU A 154 -0.42 27.90 20.60
N PRO A 155 0.21 29.09 20.53
CA PRO A 155 -0.50 30.37 20.51
C PRO A 155 -1.45 30.54 19.31
N THR A 156 -1.07 29.99 18.16
CA THR A 156 -1.85 30.00 16.91
C THR A 156 -3.14 29.20 17.07
N PHE A 157 -3.05 27.98 17.59
CA PHE A 157 -4.20 27.11 17.83
C PHE A 157 -5.15 27.69 18.90
N GLN A 158 -4.62 28.26 19.98
CA GLN A 158 -5.45 28.93 21.00
C GLN A 158 -6.17 30.18 20.46
N SER A 159 -5.56 30.89 19.51
CA SER A 159 -6.18 32.04 18.85
C SER A 159 -7.29 31.57 17.92
N ALA A 160 -7.08 30.48 17.18
CA ALA A 160 -8.10 29.87 16.33
C ALA A 160 -9.31 29.37 17.13
N LEU A 161 -9.09 28.79 18.31
CA LEU A 161 -10.16 28.35 19.20
C LEU A 161 -11.03 29.49 19.75
N LYS A 162 -10.48 30.70 19.83
CA LYS A 162 -11.15 31.89 20.37
C LYS A 162 -11.76 32.77 19.28
N ASP A 163 -11.48 32.51 18.01
CA ASP A 163 -12.01 33.29 16.90
C ASP A 163 -13.49 32.92 16.64
N PRO A 164 -14.44 33.87 16.83
CA PRO A 164 -15.86 33.63 16.58
C PRO A 164 -16.18 33.25 15.14
N LYS A 165 -15.34 33.63 14.17
CA LYS A 165 -15.55 33.29 12.75
C LYS A 165 -15.20 31.84 12.45
N ILE A 166 -14.18 31.31 13.12
CA ILE A 166 -13.74 29.92 12.96
C ILE A 166 -14.73 28.98 13.68
N MET A 167 -15.22 29.38 14.86
CA MET A 167 -16.19 28.63 15.64
C MET A 167 -17.66 28.78 15.18
N ALA A 168 -17.90 29.60 14.16
CA ALA A 168 -19.21 29.68 13.50
C ALA A 168 -19.50 28.44 12.65
N ASP A 169 -18.45 27.72 12.22
CA ASP A 169 -18.58 26.49 11.46
C ASP A 169 -19.01 25.32 12.39
N PRO A 170 -20.09 24.59 12.06
CA PRO A 170 -20.53 23.41 12.81
C PRO A 170 -19.43 22.36 12.99
N VAL A 171 -18.56 22.18 11.99
CA VAL A 171 -17.49 21.18 11.98
C VAL A 171 -16.39 21.54 12.98
N ASN A 172 -15.96 22.81 13.00
CA ASN A 172 -14.94 23.30 13.92
C ASN A 172 -15.40 23.24 15.38
N ARG A 173 -16.70 23.44 15.61
CA ARG A 173 -17.31 23.31 16.94
C ARG A 173 -17.34 21.86 17.43
N GLU A 174 -17.66 20.91 16.53
CA GLU A 174 -17.61 19.48 16.84
C GLU A 174 -16.17 19.01 17.16
N VAL A 175 -15.16 19.61 16.52
CA VAL A 175 -13.74 19.42 16.88
C VAL A 175 -13.43 19.96 18.28
N ALA A 176 -13.88 21.16 18.61
CA ALA A 176 -13.69 21.72 19.96
C ALA A 176 -14.38 20.85 21.05
N GLU A 177 -15.57 20.32 20.76
CA GLU A 177 -16.32 19.43 21.65
C GLU A 177 -15.64 18.06 21.81
N SER A 178 -15.06 17.51 20.74
CA SER A 178 -14.28 16.27 20.82
C SER A 178 -12.95 16.43 21.56
N ILE A 179 -12.28 17.58 21.44
CA ILE A 179 -11.06 17.89 22.21
C ILE A 179 -11.36 18.07 23.70
N SER A 180 -12.49 18.70 24.04
CA SER A 180 -12.92 18.90 25.44
C SER A 180 -13.42 17.63 26.14
N GLY A 181 -13.44 16.49 25.43
CA GLY A 181 -13.86 15.20 25.97
C GLY A 181 -15.38 15.02 26.05
N GLN A 182 -16.16 15.88 25.37
CA GLN A 182 -17.63 15.85 25.37
C GLN A 182 -18.23 15.15 24.14
N ALA A 183 -17.41 14.61 23.23
CA ALA A 183 -17.91 13.93 22.03
C ALA A 183 -18.73 12.67 22.35
N LYS A 184 -19.89 12.57 21.71
CA LYS A 184 -20.72 11.36 21.64
C LYS A 184 -20.36 10.55 20.39
N ASP A 185 -20.48 9.22 20.47
CA ASP A 185 -20.38 8.28 19.34
C ASP A 185 -19.06 8.27 18.54
N GLY A 186 -17.91 8.40 19.22
CA GLY A 186 -16.60 8.37 18.54
C GLY A 186 -16.19 9.70 17.89
N GLY A 187 -17.06 10.72 17.95
CA GLY A 187 -16.78 12.10 17.55
C GLY A 187 -16.52 12.28 16.06
N ILE A 188 -15.84 13.38 15.72
CA ILE A 188 -15.54 13.72 14.32
C ILE A 188 -14.70 12.66 13.60
N PHE A 189 -13.99 11.81 14.36
CA PHE A 189 -13.14 10.74 13.84
C PHE A 189 -13.92 9.66 13.09
N ALA A 190 -15.08 9.24 13.61
CA ALA A 190 -15.94 8.27 12.95
C ALA A 190 -16.62 8.87 11.70
N LYS A 191 -16.96 10.17 11.76
CA LYS A 191 -17.54 10.89 10.62
C LYS A 191 -16.53 11.11 9.48
N ILE A 192 -15.27 11.38 9.79
CA ILE A 192 -14.21 11.54 8.76
C ILE A 192 -13.86 10.21 8.10
N GLU A 193 -14.07 9.09 8.80
CA GLU A 193 -13.95 7.74 8.20
C GLU A 193 -15.02 7.52 7.12
N ASP A 194 -16.26 7.97 7.36
CA ASP A 194 -17.36 7.89 6.39
C ASP A 194 -17.33 9.01 5.33
N ASP A 195 -16.83 10.19 5.69
CA ASP A 195 -16.79 11.37 4.83
C ASP A 195 -15.54 12.23 5.05
N SER A 196 -14.48 11.92 4.30
CA SER A 196 -13.21 12.64 4.36
C SER A 196 -13.28 14.08 3.82
N SER A 197 -14.37 14.47 3.13
CA SER A 197 -14.55 15.84 2.63
C SER A 197 -14.71 16.86 3.75
N ILE A 198 -15.12 16.41 4.94
CA ILE A 198 -15.22 17.20 6.17
C ILE A 198 -13.90 17.91 6.51
N LEU A 199 -12.75 17.32 6.16
CA LEU A 199 -11.43 17.92 6.41
C LEU A 199 -11.08 19.07 5.47
N ILE A 200 -11.71 19.15 4.29
CA ILE A 200 -11.46 20.18 3.28
C ILE A 200 -12.13 21.50 3.68
N ASP A 201 -13.29 21.42 4.33
CA ASP A 201 -14.06 22.57 4.80
C ASP A 201 -13.58 23.12 6.14
N MET A 202 -12.69 22.40 6.85
CA MET A 202 -12.14 22.83 8.14
C MET A 202 -11.07 23.93 7.99
N ASP A 203 -10.97 24.77 9.02
CA ASP A 203 -9.87 25.73 9.12
C ASP A 203 -8.51 24.98 9.17
N PRO A 204 -7.50 25.39 8.37
CA PRO A 204 -6.23 24.68 8.26
C PRO A 204 -5.53 24.48 9.61
N THR A 205 -5.70 25.43 10.53
CA THR A 205 -5.08 25.40 11.86
C THR A 205 -5.71 24.33 12.77
N LEU A 206 -7.00 24.05 12.57
CA LEU A 206 -7.72 23.00 13.30
C LEU A 206 -7.57 21.62 12.65
N ALA A 207 -7.37 21.57 11.33
CA ALA A 207 -7.16 20.34 10.58
C ALA A 207 -5.73 19.78 10.74
N HIS A 208 -4.72 20.63 10.96
CA HIS A 208 -3.31 20.20 11.00
C HIS A 208 -2.99 19.10 12.04
N PRO A 209 -3.43 19.20 13.32
CA PRO A 209 -3.18 18.14 14.30
C PRO A 209 -3.85 16.81 13.94
N PHE A 210 -5.00 16.87 13.27
CA PHE A 210 -5.67 15.69 12.74
C PHE A 210 -4.83 15.02 11.64
N LYS A 211 -4.40 15.80 10.64
CA LYS A 211 -3.55 15.32 9.54
C LYS A 211 -2.24 14.73 10.05
N ALA A 212 -1.60 15.39 11.01
CA ALA A 212 -0.37 14.92 11.64
C ALA A 212 -0.56 13.58 12.37
N GLY A 213 -1.62 13.45 13.17
CA GLY A 213 -1.91 12.19 13.88
C GLY A 213 -2.30 11.05 12.94
N PHE A 214 -3.01 11.37 11.84
CA PHE A 214 -3.33 10.42 10.79
C PHE A 214 -2.06 9.95 10.06
N ALA A 215 -1.19 10.88 9.65
CA ALA A 215 0.10 10.58 9.02
C ALA A 215 1.02 9.70 9.88
N LYS A 216 1.06 9.95 11.19
CA LYS A 216 1.81 9.13 12.16
C LYS A 216 1.30 7.68 12.26
N SER A 217 -0.02 7.52 12.18
CA SER A 217 -0.68 6.21 12.20
C SER A 217 -0.40 5.45 10.91
N MET A 218 -0.47 6.12 9.76
CA MET A 218 -0.09 5.53 8.47
C MET A 218 1.38 5.14 8.42
N SER A 219 2.27 5.98 8.97
CA SER A 219 3.69 5.67 9.08
C SER A 219 3.93 4.37 9.85
N SER A 220 3.18 4.15 10.94
CA SER A 220 3.21 2.90 11.70
C SER A 220 2.77 1.69 10.85
N VAL A 221 1.71 1.86 10.06
CA VAL A 221 1.23 0.82 9.12
C VAL A 221 2.29 0.49 8.07
N PHE A 222 2.90 1.50 7.46
CA PHE A 222 3.95 1.31 6.46
C PHE A 222 5.20 0.66 7.05
N LEU A 223 5.55 0.99 8.28
CA LEU A 223 6.66 0.37 9.00
C LEU A 223 6.41 -1.13 9.24
N TYR A 224 5.23 -1.50 9.76
CA TYR A 224 4.87 -2.92 9.92
C TYR A 224 4.80 -3.66 8.57
N ALA A 225 4.24 -3.02 7.55
CA ALA A 225 4.21 -3.57 6.19
C ALA A 225 5.63 -3.76 5.62
N GLY A 226 6.54 -2.82 5.89
CA GLY A 226 7.95 -2.89 5.51
C GLY A 226 8.66 -4.09 6.15
N PHE A 227 8.47 -4.33 7.45
CA PHE A 227 9.03 -5.50 8.14
C PHE A 227 8.47 -6.82 7.61
N ILE A 228 7.16 -6.89 7.35
CA ILE A 228 6.54 -8.06 6.71
C ILE A 228 7.11 -8.26 5.28
N GLY A 229 7.34 -7.16 4.56
CA GLY A 229 8.01 -7.16 3.25
C GLY A 229 9.43 -7.70 3.31
N LEU A 230 10.22 -7.30 4.31
CA LEU A 230 11.57 -7.83 4.54
C LEU A 230 11.53 -9.33 4.86
N GLY A 231 10.59 -9.78 5.68
CA GLY A 231 10.38 -11.21 5.93
C GLY A 231 10.07 -11.98 4.64
N SER A 232 9.22 -11.41 3.78
CA SER A 232 8.90 -12.00 2.46
C SER A 232 10.12 -12.04 1.54
N PHE A 233 10.96 -11.00 1.55
CA PHE A 233 12.22 -10.96 0.82
C PHE A 233 13.17 -12.08 1.30
N LEU A 234 13.31 -12.27 2.62
CA LEU A 234 14.13 -13.35 3.16
C LEU A 234 13.62 -14.72 2.72
N ILE A 235 12.31 -14.97 2.79
CA ILE A 235 11.72 -16.24 2.32
C ILE A 235 12.03 -16.48 0.83
N LEU A 236 11.88 -15.46 -0.01
CA LEU A 236 12.19 -15.56 -1.45
C LEU A 236 13.69 -15.76 -1.72
N LEU A 237 14.55 -15.22 -0.85
CA LEU A 237 15.98 -15.39 -0.94
C LEU A 237 16.39 -16.85 -0.65
N PHE A 238 15.74 -17.51 0.31
CA PHE A 238 15.99 -18.90 0.69
C PHE A 238 15.28 -19.96 -0.15
N LEU A 239 14.34 -19.58 -1.01
CA LEU A 239 13.62 -20.52 -1.88
C LEU A 239 14.62 -21.31 -2.78
N PRO A 240 14.47 -22.63 -2.99
CA PRO A 240 15.38 -23.40 -3.83
C PRO A 240 15.37 -22.94 -5.31
N LYS A 241 16.46 -23.18 -6.04
CA LYS A 241 16.63 -22.75 -7.44
C LYS A 241 15.69 -23.55 -8.35
N VAL A 242 14.49 -23.02 -8.61
CA VAL A 242 13.63 -23.55 -9.66
C VAL A 242 14.18 -23.05 -11.00
N VAL A 243 14.90 -23.92 -11.70
CA VAL A 243 15.36 -23.65 -13.07
C VAL A 243 14.17 -23.89 -14.00
N LEU A 244 13.90 -22.94 -14.91
CA LEU A 244 12.89 -23.09 -15.96
C LEU A 244 13.15 -24.38 -16.75
N ARG A 245 12.14 -25.24 -16.91
CA ARG A 245 12.25 -26.40 -17.80
C ARG A 245 12.57 -25.88 -19.21
N ALA A 246 13.70 -26.31 -19.76
CA ALA A 246 14.16 -25.92 -21.10
C ALA A 246 13.17 -26.35 -22.21
N GLN A 247 12.28 -27.29 -21.92
CA GLN A 247 11.18 -27.70 -22.79
C GLN A 247 9.87 -27.16 -22.22
N SER A 248 9.17 -26.35 -23.02
CA SER A 248 7.80 -25.99 -22.68
C SER A 248 6.98 -27.29 -22.52
N ALA A 249 6.09 -27.30 -21.55
CA ALA A 249 5.15 -28.40 -21.30
C ALA A 249 4.45 -28.88 -22.60
N ALA A 250 4.14 -27.95 -23.50
CA ALA A 250 3.54 -28.21 -24.81
C ALA A 250 4.51 -28.82 -25.85
N ALA A 251 5.82 -28.62 -25.71
CA ALA A 251 6.86 -29.25 -26.52
C ALA A 251 7.19 -30.66 -26.02
N ALA A 252 7.21 -30.89 -24.70
CA ALA A 252 7.37 -32.22 -24.11
C ALA A 252 6.20 -33.15 -24.49
N ALA A 253 4.96 -32.68 -24.35
CA ALA A 253 3.76 -33.44 -24.73
C ALA A 253 3.72 -33.76 -26.25
N ARG A 254 4.25 -32.85 -27.11
CA ARG A 254 4.39 -33.12 -28.55
C ARG A 254 5.48 -34.15 -28.87
N SER A 255 6.55 -34.19 -28.09
CA SER A 255 7.60 -35.22 -28.26
C SER A 255 7.13 -36.61 -27.82
N GLU A 256 6.34 -36.69 -26.75
CA GLU A 256 5.72 -37.95 -26.28
C GLU A 256 4.64 -38.44 -27.25
N ALA A 257 3.83 -37.54 -27.81
CA ALA A 257 2.83 -37.89 -28.83
C ALA A 257 3.43 -38.23 -30.21
N GLY A 258 4.67 -37.79 -30.50
CA GLY A 258 5.39 -38.07 -31.74
C GLY A 258 6.23 -39.36 -31.70
N GLY A 259 6.40 -39.97 -30.53
CA GLY A 259 7.10 -41.24 -30.35
C GLY A 259 6.21 -42.43 -30.65
N VAL A 260 5.94 -42.70 -31.92
CA VAL A 260 5.38 -43.99 -32.36
C VAL A 260 6.46 -45.07 -32.14
N PRO A 261 6.18 -46.18 -31.44
CA PRO A 261 7.14 -47.28 -31.35
C PRO A 261 7.21 -47.97 -32.73
N GLY A 262 8.28 -47.68 -33.46
CA GLY A 262 8.69 -48.41 -34.64
C GLY A 262 9.63 -49.55 -34.26
N HIS A 263 9.14 -50.77 -34.53
CA HIS A 263 9.81 -52.08 -34.58
C HIS A 263 10.06 -52.83 -33.28
#